data_AF-A0AA85ALB9-F1
#
_entry.id   AF-A0AA85ALB9-F1
#
_cell.length_a   1.000
_cell.length_b   1.000
_cell.length_c   1.000
_cell.angle_alpha   90.00
_cell.angle_beta   90.00
_cell.angle_gamma   90.00
#
_symmetry.space_group_name_H-M   'P 1'
#
loop_
_entity.id
_entity.type
_entity.pdbx_description
1 polymer ?
#
loop_
_entity_poly.entity_id
_entity_poly.type
_entity_poly.pdbx_seq_one_letter_code
_entity_poly.pdbx_strand_id
1 'polypeptide(L)'
;MTPRRTTARNEFRVFISSSLELCYCVEGISPASVVKDVIKEAELCFGISNDLMHVNFIDRGDLIDSSSLMESNIVNGSTLHVTTSKSLEALFKSIITSDMNLIIQNSLSKFFPYPSGPFISMTTKYQHDYIASRLNAALLFASGMGLANVCNTLICLGANVNAKTKFGRTPLHIAAAHFSSGEIITDLVNRADIKMKDIFGETALDIARRYVGYKDVNLQNHNIRIYRCVLFKCVIQRIRNGVEILMVKFIYKNLHQEVNILDQD
;
A
#
# COMPACT_ATOMS: atom_id res chain seq x y z
N MET A 1 -20.77 -27.72 -33.10
CA MET A 1 -21.04 -27.33 -31.71
C MET A 1 -20.18 -26.12 -31.40
N THR A 2 -20.78 -24.94 -31.33
CA THR A 2 -20.07 -23.70 -30.97
C THR A 2 -19.65 -23.74 -29.50
N PRO A 3 -18.45 -23.29 -29.14
CA PRO A 3 -18.05 -23.25 -27.73
C PRO A 3 -18.93 -22.21 -27.02
N ARG A 4 -19.64 -22.65 -25.98
CA ARG A 4 -20.41 -21.78 -25.09
C ARG A 4 -19.47 -20.67 -24.62
N ARG A 5 -19.76 -19.41 -25.01
CA ARG A 5 -19.25 -18.22 -24.32
C ARG A 5 -19.55 -18.41 -22.83
N THR A 6 -18.53 -18.73 -22.05
CA THR A 6 -18.59 -18.59 -20.60
C THR A 6 -18.80 -17.11 -20.34
N THR A 7 -20.04 -16.72 -20.03
CA THR A 7 -20.38 -15.39 -19.57
C THR A 7 -19.48 -15.08 -18.38
N ALA A 8 -18.49 -14.21 -18.57
CA ALA A 8 -17.76 -13.62 -17.46
C ALA A 8 -18.83 -13.07 -16.50
N ARG A 9 -18.86 -13.55 -15.25
CA ARG A 9 -19.71 -12.93 -14.23
C ARG A 9 -19.36 -11.45 -14.25
N ASN A 10 -20.35 -10.59 -14.48
CA ASN A 10 -20.20 -9.14 -14.33
C ASN A 10 -19.93 -8.86 -12.84
N GLU A 11 -18.67 -9.02 -12.44
CA GLU A 11 -18.21 -8.68 -11.11
C GLU A 11 -18.31 -7.17 -10.95
N PHE A 12 -18.91 -6.74 -9.85
CA PHE A 12 -18.96 -5.33 -9.48
C PHE A 12 -17.55 -4.88 -9.09
N ARG A 13 -17.06 -3.85 -9.75
CA ARG A 13 -15.71 -3.32 -9.60
C ARG A 13 -15.77 -1.83 -9.35
N VAL A 14 -14.89 -1.37 -8.49
CA VAL A 14 -14.68 0.04 -8.19
C VAL A 14 -13.19 0.31 -8.30
N PHE A 15 -12.82 1.46 -8.82
CA PHE A 15 -11.44 1.90 -8.92
C PHE A 15 -11.16 2.94 -7.85
N ILE A 16 -9.95 2.95 -7.33
CA ILE A 16 -9.44 3.96 -6.40
C ILE A 16 -8.19 4.56 -7.02
N SER A 17 -8.17 5.88 -7.18
CA SER A 17 -7.07 6.62 -7.77
C SER A 17 -6.55 7.66 -6.81
N SER A 18 -5.28 8.04 -6.93
CA SER A 18 -4.65 9.06 -6.10
C SER A 18 -4.09 10.21 -6.94
N SER A 19 -3.93 11.39 -6.33
CA SER A 19 -3.17 12.52 -6.91
C SER A 19 -1.70 12.19 -7.21
N LEU A 20 -1.22 11.04 -6.76
CA LEU A 20 0.10 10.48 -7.02
C LEU A 20 0.17 9.63 -8.31
N GLU A 21 -0.86 9.69 -9.17
CA GLU A 21 -0.99 8.90 -10.42
C GLU A 21 -1.04 7.36 -10.18
N LEU A 22 -1.32 6.95 -8.95
CA LEU A 22 -1.54 5.56 -8.57
C LEU A 22 -3.02 5.21 -8.72
N CYS A 23 -3.33 4.02 -9.24
CA CYS A 23 -4.70 3.54 -9.40
C CYS A 23 -4.78 2.03 -9.18
N TYR A 24 -5.80 1.60 -8.44
CA TYR A 24 -6.05 0.19 -8.10
C TYR A 24 -7.51 -0.18 -8.32
N CYS A 25 -7.75 -1.46 -8.64
CA CYS A 25 -9.09 -2.02 -8.71
C CYS A 25 -9.43 -2.72 -7.39
N VAL A 26 -10.57 -2.35 -6.81
CA VAL A 26 -11.15 -3.01 -5.64
C VAL A 26 -12.04 -4.15 -6.12
N GLU A 27 -11.70 -5.36 -5.68
CA GLU A 27 -12.36 -6.61 -6.06
C GLU A 27 -13.04 -7.24 -4.85
N GLY A 28 -13.96 -8.18 -5.10
CA GLY A 28 -14.69 -8.88 -4.02
C GLY A 28 -15.72 -8.01 -3.29
N ILE A 29 -16.07 -6.86 -3.86
CA ILE A 29 -17.10 -5.94 -3.35
C ILE A 29 -18.41 -6.09 -4.11
N SER A 30 -19.51 -5.72 -3.47
CA SER A 30 -20.86 -5.73 -4.05
C SER A 30 -21.49 -4.33 -3.92
N PRO A 31 -22.59 -4.04 -4.63
CA PRO A 31 -23.30 -2.76 -4.46
C PRO A 31 -23.77 -2.49 -3.02
N ALA A 32 -23.96 -3.56 -2.22
CA ALA A 32 -24.37 -3.48 -0.82
C ALA A 32 -23.18 -3.39 0.16
N SER A 33 -21.94 -3.51 -0.33
CA SER A 33 -20.75 -3.28 0.49
C SER A 33 -20.73 -1.85 1.02
N VAL A 34 -20.06 -1.63 2.16
CA VAL A 34 -19.97 -0.31 2.77
C VAL A 34 -18.76 0.44 2.24
N VAL A 35 -18.82 1.77 2.25
CA VAL A 35 -17.68 2.64 1.87
C VAL A 35 -16.43 2.29 2.68
N LYS A 36 -16.59 1.93 3.96
CA LYS A 36 -15.48 1.48 4.82
C LYS A 36 -14.70 0.28 4.26
N ASP A 37 -15.33 -0.61 3.50
CA ASP A 37 -14.64 -1.75 2.86
C ASP A 37 -13.70 -1.25 1.75
N VAL A 38 -14.12 -0.24 1.00
CA VAL A 38 -13.28 0.41 -0.01
C VAL A 38 -12.15 1.20 0.63
N ILE A 39 -12.40 1.89 1.74
CA ILE A 39 -11.38 2.58 2.52
C ILE A 39 -10.34 1.58 3.09
N LYS A 40 -10.79 0.43 3.58
CA LYS A 40 -9.92 -0.67 4.03
C LYS A 40 -8.99 -1.11 2.90
N GLU A 41 -9.51 -1.30 1.69
CA GLU A 41 -8.68 -1.68 0.55
C GLU A 41 -7.77 -0.52 0.11
N ALA A 42 -8.24 0.73 0.12
CA ALA A 42 -7.43 1.90 -0.21
C ALA A 42 -6.23 2.09 0.72
N GLU A 43 -6.41 1.94 2.04
CA GLU A 43 -5.29 2.02 2.99
C GLU A 43 -4.23 0.95 2.68
N LEU A 44 -4.67 -0.26 2.32
CA LEU A 44 -3.77 -1.34 1.97
C LEU A 44 -3.07 -1.03 0.63
N CYS A 45 -3.82 -0.59 -0.38
CA CYS A 45 -3.37 -0.33 -1.74
C CYS A 45 -2.35 0.82 -1.82
N PHE A 46 -2.61 1.94 -1.14
CA PHE A 46 -1.70 3.08 -1.18
C PHE A 46 -0.65 3.03 -0.06
N GLY A 47 -0.84 2.22 0.99
CA GLY A 47 0.03 2.25 2.17
C GLY A 47 -0.10 3.54 2.97
N ILE A 48 -1.26 4.21 2.89
CA ILE A 48 -1.56 5.47 3.58
C ILE A 48 -2.64 5.18 4.62
N SER A 49 -2.35 5.44 5.89
CA SER A 49 -3.31 5.26 6.99
C SER A 49 -4.59 6.08 6.74
N ASN A 50 -5.75 5.52 7.08
CA ASN A 50 -7.05 6.15 6.83
C ASN A 50 -7.17 7.58 7.38
N ASP A 51 -6.59 7.87 8.54
CA ASP A 51 -6.59 9.23 9.13
C ASP A 51 -5.74 10.26 8.37
N LEU A 52 -4.96 9.83 7.39
CA LEU A 52 -4.10 10.68 6.56
C LEU A 52 -4.64 10.86 5.13
N MET A 53 -5.76 10.21 4.80
CA MET A 53 -6.37 10.24 3.48
C MET A 53 -7.87 10.53 3.54
N HIS A 54 -8.37 11.15 2.48
CA HIS A 54 -9.80 11.39 2.27
C HIS A 54 -10.22 10.72 0.97
N VAL A 55 -11.30 9.95 1.02
CA VAL A 55 -11.85 9.24 -0.15
C VAL A 55 -13.10 9.96 -0.64
N ASN A 56 -13.00 10.51 -1.84
CA ASN A 56 -14.02 11.35 -2.46
C ASN A 56 -14.56 10.69 -3.72
N PHE A 57 -15.77 11.08 -4.11
CA PHE A 57 -16.40 10.63 -5.34
C PHE A 57 -17.11 11.79 -6.04
N ILE A 58 -16.72 12.07 -7.28
CA ILE A 58 -17.21 13.19 -8.09
C ILE A 58 -17.05 14.52 -7.32
N ASP A 59 -18.14 15.28 -7.13
CA ASP A 59 -18.17 16.60 -6.49
C ASP A 59 -18.60 16.51 -5.01
N ARG A 60 -18.72 15.30 -4.46
CA ARG A 60 -19.11 15.10 -3.06
C ARG A 60 -17.86 15.20 -2.18
N GLY A 61 -18.02 15.90 -1.05
CA GLY A 61 -17.09 15.82 0.08
C GLY A 61 -16.98 14.39 0.61
N ASP A 62 -16.15 14.20 1.63
CA ASP A 62 -15.79 12.90 2.20
C ASP A 62 -16.98 11.93 2.30
N LEU A 63 -16.80 10.73 1.73
CA LEU A 63 -17.81 9.68 1.79
C LEU A 63 -18.05 9.24 3.23
N ILE A 64 -19.30 8.89 3.55
CA ILE A 64 -19.66 8.42 4.90
C ILE A 64 -19.31 6.93 5.01
N ASP A 65 -18.38 6.58 5.91
CA ASP A 65 -17.90 5.22 6.15
C ASP A 65 -18.99 4.15 6.24
N SER A 66 -20.11 4.46 6.89
CA SER A 66 -21.21 3.53 7.15
C SER A 66 -22.21 3.38 6.00
N SER A 67 -22.15 4.26 5.01
CA SER A 67 -23.06 4.21 3.87
C SER A 67 -22.70 3.05 2.93
N SER A 68 -23.71 2.46 2.30
CA SER A 68 -23.48 1.50 1.22
C SER A 68 -22.96 2.21 -0.02
N LEU A 69 -22.26 1.48 -0.89
CA LEU A 69 -21.81 2.00 -2.18
C LEU A 69 -22.99 2.50 -3.02
N MET A 70 -24.12 1.77 -3.00
CA MET A 70 -25.33 2.17 -3.71
C MET A 70 -25.93 3.48 -3.17
N GLU A 71 -26.04 3.66 -1.84
CA GLU A 71 -26.52 4.92 -1.24
C GLU A 71 -25.63 6.12 -1.59
N SER A 72 -24.33 5.87 -1.76
CA SER A 72 -23.36 6.86 -2.21
C SER A 72 -23.39 7.12 -3.73
N ASN A 73 -24.31 6.50 -4.48
CA ASN A 73 -24.40 6.53 -5.94
C ASN A 73 -23.15 5.97 -6.65
N ILE A 74 -22.40 5.09 -5.99
CA ILE A 74 -21.23 4.42 -6.57
C ILE A 74 -21.73 3.21 -7.37
N VAL A 75 -21.53 3.27 -8.68
CA VAL A 75 -21.93 2.23 -9.63
C VAL A 75 -20.72 1.42 -10.12
N ASN A 76 -20.98 0.31 -10.82
CA ASN A 76 -19.92 -0.52 -11.37
C ASN A 76 -19.02 0.30 -12.32
N GLY A 77 -17.71 0.20 -12.14
CA GLY A 77 -16.71 0.96 -12.91
C GLY A 77 -16.44 2.37 -12.41
N SER A 78 -17.07 2.80 -11.30
CA SER A 78 -16.80 4.11 -10.69
C SER A 78 -15.36 4.22 -10.22
N THR A 79 -14.77 5.41 -10.36
CA THR A 79 -13.45 5.75 -9.81
C THR A 79 -13.59 6.72 -8.65
N LEU A 80 -13.13 6.31 -7.48
CA LEU A 80 -13.02 7.14 -6.29
C LEU A 80 -11.63 7.78 -6.27
N HIS A 81 -11.56 8.97 -5.70
CA HIS A 81 -10.33 9.75 -5.60
C HIS A 81 -9.86 9.82 -4.15
N VAL A 82 -8.65 9.32 -3.90
CA VAL A 82 -7.96 9.38 -2.63
C VAL A 82 -7.04 10.59 -2.62
N THR A 83 -7.30 11.51 -1.69
CA THR A 83 -6.53 12.74 -1.52
C THR A 83 -5.86 12.77 -0.15
N THR A 84 -4.75 13.49 -0.04
CA THR A 84 -4.03 13.68 1.24
C THR A 84 -3.70 15.17 1.41
N SER A 85 -3.20 15.56 2.58
CA SER A 85 -2.72 16.94 2.77
C SER A 85 -1.58 17.26 1.78
N LYS A 86 -1.50 18.50 1.28
CA LYS A 86 -0.43 18.94 0.36
C LYS A 86 0.97 18.62 0.87
N SER A 87 1.17 18.67 2.18
CA SER A 87 2.46 18.37 2.83
C SER A 87 2.82 16.88 2.79
N LEU A 88 1.84 15.99 2.90
CA LEU A 88 2.04 14.55 2.80
C LEU A 88 2.15 14.13 1.34
N GLU A 89 1.38 14.76 0.45
CA GLU A 89 1.51 14.52 -0.98
C GLU A 89 2.92 14.85 -1.49
N ALA A 90 3.51 15.98 -1.08
CA ALA A 90 4.89 16.31 -1.41
C ALA A 90 5.90 15.28 -0.88
N LEU A 91 5.67 14.76 0.32
CA LEU A 91 6.47 13.67 0.90
C LEU A 91 6.35 12.38 0.09
N PHE A 92 5.14 11.92 -0.21
CA PHE A 92 4.92 10.70 -0.97
C PHE A 92 5.43 10.84 -2.42
N LYS A 93 5.27 12.01 -3.06
CA LYS A 93 5.91 12.30 -4.36
C LYS A 93 7.42 12.15 -4.29
N SER A 94 8.08 12.69 -3.26
CA SER A 94 9.53 12.53 -3.11
C SER A 94 9.98 11.08 -2.90
N ILE A 95 9.12 10.24 -2.30
CA ILE A 95 9.35 8.79 -2.16
C ILE A 95 9.23 8.09 -3.51
N ILE A 96 8.19 8.41 -4.30
CA ILE A 96 8.02 7.87 -5.65
C ILE A 96 9.22 8.20 -6.54
N THR A 97 9.71 9.44 -6.49
CA THR A 97 10.91 9.84 -7.24
C THR A 97 12.21 9.31 -6.63
N SER A 98 12.17 8.65 -5.46
CA SER A 98 13.33 8.15 -4.72
C SER A 98 14.41 9.20 -4.45
N ASP A 99 14.01 10.48 -4.29
CA ASP A 99 14.95 11.57 -3.97
C ASP A 99 15.17 11.63 -2.47
N MET A 100 16.28 11.05 -2.02
CA MET A 100 16.63 10.97 -0.59
C MET A 100 16.74 12.34 0.09
N ASN A 101 17.20 13.37 -0.62
CA ASN A 101 17.34 14.71 -0.04
C ASN A 101 15.96 15.31 0.22
N LEU A 102 15.05 15.20 -0.77
CA LEU A 102 13.68 15.66 -0.60
C LEU A 102 12.92 14.84 0.44
N ILE A 103 13.13 13.52 0.50
CA ILE A 103 12.53 12.65 1.53
C ILE A 103 12.95 13.11 2.92
N ILE A 104 14.24 13.33 3.15
CA ILE A 104 14.75 13.81 4.46
C ILE A 104 14.14 15.18 4.79
N GLN A 105 14.15 16.11 3.85
CA GLN A 105 13.58 17.46 4.05
C GLN A 105 12.07 17.44 4.34
N ASN A 106 11.31 16.61 3.62
CA ASN A 106 9.87 16.49 3.77
C ASN A 106 9.45 15.63 4.97
N SER A 107 10.32 14.72 5.43
CA SER A 107 10.07 13.85 6.60
C SER A 107 10.39 14.56 7.91
N LEU A 108 11.55 15.25 7.99
CA LEU A 108 11.97 16.01 9.18
C LEU A 108 11.28 17.38 9.30
N SER A 109 10.62 17.80 8.21
CA SER A 109 9.90 19.06 8.03
C SER A 109 10.69 20.33 8.36
N LYS A 110 11.10 21.01 7.30
CA LYS A 110 11.44 22.44 7.25
C LYS A 110 10.30 23.39 7.67
N PHE A 111 9.11 22.88 7.99
CA PHE A 111 7.95 23.66 8.41
C PHE A 111 7.34 23.07 9.67
N PHE A 112 7.91 23.44 10.82
CA PHE A 112 7.06 23.54 12.00
C PHE A 112 5.97 24.57 11.65
N PRO A 113 4.67 24.22 11.71
CA PRO A 113 3.59 25.14 11.33
C PRO A 113 3.53 26.39 12.22
N TYR A 114 4.31 26.44 13.31
CA TYR A 114 4.40 27.56 14.25
C TYR A 114 5.86 27.94 14.55
N PRO A 115 6.57 28.60 13.63
CA PRO A 115 7.94 29.08 13.88
C PRO A 115 7.98 30.27 14.86
N SER A 116 6.84 30.94 15.10
CA SER A 116 6.71 32.08 16.02
C SER A 116 5.33 32.06 16.70
N GLY A 117 5.28 31.56 17.95
CA GLY A 117 4.06 31.55 18.76
C GLY A 117 4.34 31.15 20.21
N PRO A 118 3.40 31.36 21.15
CA PRO A 118 3.60 31.12 22.59
C PRO A 118 3.84 29.64 22.95
N PHE A 119 3.81 28.73 21.97
CA PHE A 119 3.97 27.29 22.11
C PHE A 119 5.42 26.80 21.91
N ILE A 120 6.41 27.71 21.79
CA ILE A 120 7.83 27.38 21.64
C ILE A 120 8.38 26.52 22.81
N SER A 121 7.76 26.51 23.99
CA SER A 121 8.20 25.67 25.13
C SER A 121 7.61 24.26 25.17
N MET A 122 6.52 23.98 24.43
CA MET A 122 5.98 22.61 24.26
C MET A 122 6.71 21.83 23.15
N THR A 123 7.75 22.42 22.55
CA THR A 123 8.29 22.07 21.24
C THR A 123 8.87 20.68 21.12
N THR A 124 9.69 20.18 22.06
CA THR A 124 10.44 18.94 21.81
C THR A 124 9.54 17.72 21.64
N LYS A 125 8.60 17.48 22.56
CA LYS A 125 7.74 16.29 22.48
C LYS A 125 6.82 16.30 21.26
N TYR A 126 6.09 17.40 21.03
CA TYR A 126 5.20 17.50 19.86
C TYR A 126 5.99 17.46 18.54
N GLN A 127 7.21 18.02 18.52
CA GLN A 127 8.13 17.89 17.39
C GLN A 127 8.49 16.44 17.11
N HIS A 128 8.92 15.72 18.14
CA HIS A 128 9.26 14.31 18.02
C HIS A 128 8.07 13.47 17.59
N ASP A 129 6.88 13.68 18.17
CA ASP A 129 5.67 12.93 17.82
C ASP A 129 5.23 13.20 16.38
N TYR A 130 5.30 14.45 15.93
CA TYR A 130 4.98 14.82 14.54
C TYR A 130 5.97 14.23 13.53
N ILE A 131 7.28 14.34 13.79
CA ILE A 131 8.32 13.77 12.94
C ILE A 131 8.20 12.24 12.90
N ALA A 132 7.99 11.60 14.05
CA ALA A 132 7.77 10.17 14.14
C ALA A 132 6.53 9.74 13.34
N SER A 133 5.42 10.47 13.45
CA SER A 133 4.20 10.20 12.67
C SER A 133 4.46 10.31 11.16
N ARG A 134 5.23 11.30 10.71
CA ARG A 134 5.57 11.47 9.28
C ARG A 134 6.51 10.37 8.78
N LEU A 135 7.53 10.02 9.57
CA LEU A 135 8.46 8.93 9.26
C LEU A 135 7.73 7.58 9.18
N ASN A 136 6.80 7.33 10.10
CA ASN A 136 5.97 6.13 10.10
C ASN A 136 5.06 6.05 8.86
N ALA A 137 4.41 7.17 8.51
CA ALA A 137 3.59 7.25 7.29
C ALA A 137 4.43 7.05 6.02
N ALA A 138 5.62 7.66 5.96
CA ALA A 138 6.57 7.47 4.87
C ALA A 138 7.00 6.00 4.75
N LEU A 139 7.28 5.32 5.86
CA LEU A 139 7.69 3.92 5.88
C LEU A 139 6.56 3.00 5.40
N LEU A 140 5.33 3.22 5.85
CA LEU A 140 4.16 2.48 5.37
C LEU A 140 3.99 2.62 3.86
N PHE A 141 4.07 3.85 3.34
CA PHE A 141 3.95 4.13 1.92
C PHE A 141 5.10 3.50 1.10
N ALA A 142 6.34 3.71 1.52
CA ALA A 142 7.52 3.14 0.85
C ALA A 142 7.52 1.60 0.85
N SER A 143 6.97 0.98 1.90
CA SER A 143 6.80 -0.48 2.00
C SER A 143 5.82 -1.02 0.97
N GLY A 144 4.71 -0.31 0.74
CA GLY A 144 3.75 -0.64 -0.32
C GLY A 144 4.35 -0.47 -1.73
N MET A 145 5.24 0.51 -1.91
CA MET A 145 5.96 0.73 -3.18
C MET A 145 7.13 -0.22 -3.40
N GLY A 146 7.53 -1.02 -2.40
CA GLY A 146 8.64 -1.97 -2.54
C GLY A 146 10.04 -1.36 -2.50
N LEU A 147 10.18 -0.11 -2.06
CA LEU A 147 11.41 0.67 -2.10
C LEU A 147 12.32 0.34 -0.89
N ALA A 148 13.05 -0.78 -0.96
CA ALA A 148 13.87 -1.28 0.14
C ALA A 148 14.90 -0.26 0.67
N ASN A 149 15.61 0.41 -0.23
CA ASN A 149 16.60 1.45 0.12
C ASN A 149 15.97 2.60 0.90
N VAL A 150 14.83 3.12 0.43
CA VAL A 150 14.11 4.21 1.10
C VAL A 150 13.61 3.77 2.47
N CYS A 151 13.03 2.57 2.58
CA CYS A 151 12.58 2.02 3.86
C CYS A 151 13.72 1.90 4.87
N ASN A 152 14.87 1.38 4.45
CA ASN A 152 16.05 1.26 5.29
C ASN A 152 16.53 2.63 5.79
N THR A 153 16.56 3.65 4.93
CA THR A 153 16.91 5.00 5.38
C THR A 153 15.87 5.57 6.34
N LEU A 154 14.58 5.41 6.08
CA LEU A 154 13.52 5.88 6.98
C LEU A 154 13.62 5.23 8.37
N ILE A 155 13.92 3.94 8.43
CA ILE A 155 14.18 3.23 9.70
C ILE A 155 15.40 3.80 10.40
N CYS A 156 16.50 4.08 9.68
CA CYS A 156 17.68 4.75 10.24
C CYS A 156 17.38 6.17 10.76
N LEU A 157 16.42 6.87 10.15
CA LEU A 157 15.95 8.19 10.60
C LEU A 157 15.00 8.11 11.81
N GLY A 158 14.67 6.90 12.29
CA GLY A 158 13.83 6.69 13.47
C GLY A 158 12.38 6.30 13.16
N ALA A 159 12.05 5.94 11.91
CA ALA A 159 10.74 5.35 11.62
C ALA A 159 10.57 4.04 12.41
N ASN A 160 9.40 3.88 13.05
CA ASN A 160 9.07 2.66 13.75
C ASN A 160 8.69 1.56 12.75
N VAL A 161 9.51 0.51 12.68
CA VAL A 161 9.30 -0.65 11.80
C VAL A 161 7.97 -1.39 12.08
N ASN A 162 7.44 -1.22 13.29
CA ASN A 162 6.16 -1.78 13.76
C ASN A 162 5.07 -0.71 13.90
N ALA A 163 5.23 0.45 13.24
CA ALA A 163 4.20 1.49 13.21
C ALA A 163 2.85 0.91 12.75
N LYS A 164 1.75 1.38 13.33
CA LYS A 164 0.40 0.90 12.99
C LYS A 164 -0.42 2.01 12.35
N THR A 165 -1.16 1.64 11.30
CA THR A 165 -2.28 2.43 10.80
C THR A 165 -3.48 2.39 11.75
N LYS A 166 -4.56 3.12 11.44
CA LYS A 166 -5.82 3.04 12.19
C LYS A 166 -6.48 1.66 12.13
N PHE A 167 -6.29 0.90 11.05
CA PHE A 167 -6.69 -0.51 11.00
C PHE A 167 -5.65 -1.46 11.62
N GLY A 168 -4.62 -0.94 12.30
CA GLY A 168 -3.64 -1.75 13.01
C GLY A 168 -2.61 -2.43 12.10
N ARG A 169 -2.54 -2.05 10.83
CA ARG A 169 -1.63 -2.65 9.85
C ARG A 169 -0.23 -2.05 9.99
N THR A 170 0.77 -2.91 9.86
CA THR A 170 2.19 -2.54 9.94
C THR A 170 2.83 -2.40 8.56
N PRO A 171 4.03 -1.81 8.44
CA PRO A 171 4.80 -1.83 7.19
C PRO A 171 4.86 -3.21 6.55
N LEU A 172 5.00 -4.28 7.34
CA LEU A 172 5.02 -5.65 6.83
C LEU A 172 3.65 -6.11 6.29
N HIS A 173 2.53 -5.69 6.90
CA HIS A 173 1.19 -5.94 6.36
C HIS A 173 0.98 -5.27 5.00
N ILE A 174 1.43 -4.02 4.86
CA ILE A 174 1.34 -3.27 3.60
C ILE A 174 2.24 -3.90 2.54
N ALA A 175 3.51 -4.19 2.87
CA ALA A 175 4.45 -4.83 1.95
C ALA A 175 3.93 -6.19 1.46
N ALA A 176 3.30 -6.97 2.35
CA ALA A 176 2.73 -8.28 2.03
C ALA A 176 1.55 -8.23 1.04
N ALA A 177 0.88 -7.08 0.89
CA ALA A 177 -0.22 -6.91 -0.05
C ALA A 177 0.20 -6.53 -1.48
N HIS A 178 1.45 -6.09 -1.67
CA HIS A 178 1.92 -5.46 -2.91
C HIS A 178 3.09 -6.17 -3.59
N PHE A 179 3.47 -5.69 -4.78
CA PHE A 179 4.72 -5.98 -5.50
C PHE A 179 5.96 -5.45 -4.73
N SER A 180 5.99 -5.62 -3.41
CA SER A 180 7.14 -5.22 -2.64
C SER A 180 8.31 -6.14 -3.02
N SER A 181 9.47 -5.55 -3.31
CA SER A 181 10.67 -6.31 -3.65
C SER A 181 10.88 -7.40 -2.61
N GLY A 182 11.28 -8.60 -3.04
CA GLY A 182 11.57 -9.67 -2.08
C GLY A 182 12.61 -9.26 -1.03
N GLU A 183 13.39 -8.20 -1.32
CA GLU A 183 14.34 -7.52 -0.45
C GLU A 183 13.67 -6.76 0.70
N ILE A 184 12.65 -5.93 0.45
CA ILE A 184 11.98 -5.22 1.56
C ILE A 184 11.23 -6.19 2.48
N ILE A 185 10.62 -7.26 1.93
CA ILE A 185 10.00 -8.29 2.76
C ILE A 185 11.04 -8.96 3.66
N THR A 186 12.23 -9.29 3.13
CA THR A 186 13.28 -9.89 3.97
C THR A 186 13.78 -8.93 5.03
N ASP A 187 13.97 -7.66 4.68
CA ASP A 187 14.47 -6.64 5.62
C ASP A 187 13.46 -6.39 6.73
N LEU A 188 12.17 -6.28 6.40
CA LEU A 188 11.11 -6.11 7.38
C LEU A 188 10.89 -7.37 8.21
N VAL A 189 10.92 -8.59 7.65
CA VAL A 189 10.77 -9.83 8.43
C VAL A 189 11.87 -9.98 9.48
N ASN A 190 13.10 -9.54 9.17
CA ASN A 190 14.22 -9.61 10.09
C ASN A 190 14.17 -8.57 11.22
N ARG A 191 13.38 -7.50 11.08
CA ARG A 191 13.37 -6.34 11.99
C ARG A 191 12.02 -6.08 12.66
N ALA A 192 10.93 -6.47 12.01
CA ALA A 192 9.55 -6.26 12.44
C ALA A 192 9.00 -7.48 13.18
N ASP A 193 7.98 -7.25 14.01
CA ASP A 193 7.25 -8.35 14.63
C ASP A 193 6.24 -8.94 13.63
N ILE A 194 6.60 -10.10 13.08
CA ILE A 194 5.81 -10.85 12.10
C ILE A 194 4.49 -11.39 12.64
N LYS A 195 4.32 -11.44 13.97
CA LYS A 195 3.13 -12.00 14.63
C LYS A 195 2.06 -10.96 14.92
N MET A 196 2.36 -9.68 14.66
CA MET A 196 1.39 -8.60 14.85
C MET A 196 0.15 -8.85 14.00
N LYS A 197 -1.00 -8.63 14.61
CA LYS A 197 -2.31 -8.69 13.96
C LYS A 197 -2.87 -7.29 13.78
N ASP A 198 -3.53 -7.09 12.65
CA ASP A 198 -4.36 -5.92 12.41
C ASP A 198 -5.69 -6.02 13.19
N ILE A 199 -6.57 -5.01 13.07
CA ILE A 199 -7.85 -5.01 13.80
C ILE A 199 -8.80 -6.13 13.35
N PHE A 200 -8.55 -6.74 12.18
CA PHE A 200 -9.32 -7.85 11.64
C PHE A 200 -8.75 -9.21 12.09
N GLY A 201 -7.68 -9.20 12.90
CA GLY A 201 -7.02 -10.39 13.38
C GLY A 201 -6.06 -11.02 12.35
N GLU A 202 -5.80 -10.33 11.24
CA GLU A 202 -4.98 -10.83 10.14
C GLU A 202 -3.51 -10.49 10.41
N THR A 203 -2.63 -11.48 10.20
CA THR A 203 -1.18 -11.23 10.15
C THR A 203 -0.75 -10.84 8.74
N ALA A 204 0.47 -10.33 8.57
CA ALA A 204 1.02 -10.08 7.25
C ALA A 204 1.01 -11.32 6.34
N LEU A 205 1.18 -12.53 6.90
CA LEU A 205 1.06 -13.78 6.15
C LEU A 205 -0.37 -14.05 5.68
N ASP A 206 -1.37 -13.74 6.50
CA ASP A 206 -2.78 -13.93 6.16
C ASP A 206 -3.21 -12.95 5.06
N ILE A 207 -2.75 -11.70 5.14
CA ILE A 207 -2.90 -10.72 4.04
C ILE A 207 -2.25 -11.26 2.77
N ALA A 208 -0.99 -11.69 2.83
CA ALA A 208 -0.28 -12.24 1.66
C ALA A 208 -1.08 -13.37 1.00
N ARG A 209 -1.66 -14.29 1.81
CA ARG A 209 -2.50 -15.40 1.35
C ARG A 209 -3.78 -14.95 0.64
N ARG A 210 -4.42 -13.86 1.08
CA ARG A 210 -5.64 -13.35 0.45
C ARG A 210 -5.39 -12.92 -0.99
N TYR A 211 -4.23 -12.32 -1.26
CA TYR A 211 -3.91 -11.79 -2.59
C TYR A 211 -3.29 -12.82 -3.55
N VAL A 212 -3.13 -14.07 -3.11
CA VAL A 212 -2.64 -15.22 -3.91
C VAL A 212 -3.58 -15.64 -5.03
N GLY A 213 -4.88 -15.37 -4.88
CA GLY A 213 -5.91 -15.90 -5.78
C GLY A 213 -6.29 -14.99 -6.95
N TYR A 214 -5.83 -13.74 -6.98
CA TYR A 214 -6.23 -12.77 -8.01
C TYR A 214 -5.39 -12.98 -9.27
N LYS A 215 -5.98 -13.64 -10.27
CA LYS A 215 -5.43 -13.76 -11.62
C LYS A 215 -5.51 -12.40 -12.32
N ASP A 216 -4.50 -12.09 -13.13
CA ASP A 216 -4.45 -10.89 -13.97
C ASP A 216 -5.80 -10.59 -14.63
N VAL A 217 -6.48 -9.54 -14.16
CA VAL A 217 -7.61 -8.99 -14.88
C VAL A 217 -7.02 -8.08 -15.96
N ASN A 218 -6.88 -8.62 -17.15
CA ASN A 218 -6.46 -7.89 -18.35
C ASN A 218 -7.54 -6.86 -18.72
N LEU A 219 -7.55 -5.71 -18.04
CA LEU A 219 -8.43 -4.58 -18.35
C LEU A 219 -7.81 -3.82 -19.52
N GLN A 220 -8.13 -4.24 -20.75
CA GLN A 220 -7.61 -3.66 -21.99
C GLN A 220 -8.06 -2.23 -22.29
N ASN A 221 -8.66 -1.50 -21.35
CA ASN A 221 -9.10 -0.13 -21.61
C ASN A 221 -8.73 0.78 -20.45
N HIS A 222 -8.07 1.88 -20.81
CA HIS A 222 -7.44 2.94 -20.02
C HIS A 222 -5.94 2.73 -19.77
N ASN A 223 -5.16 3.77 -20.12
CA ASN A 223 -3.73 3.97 -19.83
C ASN A 223 -3.45 4.03 -18.31
N ILE A 224 -3.87 3.00 -17.58
CA ILE A 224 -3.77 2.89 -16.13
C ILE A 224 -2.92 1.66 -15.87
N ARG A 225 -1.70 1.85 -15.37
CA ARG A 225 -0.85 0.76 -14.88
C ARG A 225 -1.49 0.19 -13.62
N ILE A 226 -2.20 -0.92 -13.75
CA ILE A 226 -2.71 -1.68 -12.60
C ILE A 226 -1.55 -2.49 -12.05
N TYR A 227 -1.05 -2.09 -10.88
CA TYR A 227 0.02 -2.82 -10.20
C TYR A 227 -0.58 -4.00 -9.43
N ARG A 228 -0.59 -5.21 -10.02
CA ARG A 228 -0.90 -6.48 -9.32
C ARG A 228 0.03 -7.63 -9.76
N CYS A 229 0.15 -8.63 -8.89
CA CYS A 229 1.30 -9.53 -8.62
C CYS A 229 1.88 -10.42 -9.73
N VAL A 230 3.20 -10.75 -9.59
CA VAL A 230 3.83 -11.95 -10.20
C VAL A 230 4.70 -12.83 -9.24
N LEU A 231 5.07 -12.44 -8.01
CA LEU A 231 6.05 -13.22 -7.21
C LEU A 231 5.47 -13.98 -6.00
N PHE A 232 4.73 -15.04 -6.30
CA PHE A 232 3.91 -15.80 -5.35
C PHE A 232 4.68 -16.80 -4.43
N LYS A 233 5.67 -17.55 -4.93
CA LYS A 233 6.35 -18.59 -4.12
C LYS A 233 7.40 -18.04 -3.14
N CYS A 234 8.13 -16.98 -3.52
CA CYS A 234 9.24 -16.46 -2.71
C CYS A 234 8.78 -15.74 -1.44
N VAL A 235 7.70 -14.94 -1.49
CA VAL A 235 7.24 -14.13 -0.36
C VAL A 235 6.68 -15.01 0.76
N ILE A 236 5.80 -15.97 0.43
CA ILE A 236 5.24 -16.92 1.40
C ILE A 236 6.33 -17.81 1.98
N GLN A 237 7.25 -18.30 1.14
CA GLN A 237 8.35 -19.12 1.62
C GLN A 237 9.30 -18.32 2.52
N ARG A 238 9.55 -17.03 2.27
CA ARG A 238 10.42 -16.19 3.12
C ARG A 238 9.75 -15.79 4.45
N ILE A 239 8.46 -15.47 4.45
CA ILE A 239 7.71 -15.22 5.69
C ILE A 239 7.64 -16.51 6.53
N ARG A 240 7.50 -17.69 5.89
CA ARG A 240 7.61 -19.00 6.57
C ARG A 240 9.03 -19.35 7.01
N ASN A 241 10.04 -19.08 6.17
CA ASN A 241 11.45 -19.41 6.39
C ASN A 241 12.19 -18.37 7.24
N GLY A 242 11.52 -17.37 7.82
CA GLY A 242 12.07 -16.61 8.96
C GLY A 242 12.49 -17.49 10.15
N VAL A 243 12.17 -18.80 10.09
CA VAL A 243 12.62 -19.86 11.01
C VAL A 243 13.81 -20.68 10.48
N GLU A 244 14.09 -20.73 9.17
CA GLU A 244 15.24 -21.46 8.59
C GLU A 244 15.83 -20.75 7.36
N ILE A 245 16.86 -19.94 7.63
CA ILE A 245 17.67 -19.22 6.65
C ILE A 245 18.64 -20.22 5.99
N LEU A 246 18.38 -20.71 4.77
CA LEU A 246 19.43 -21.34 3.93
C LEU A 246 19.14 -21.49 2.42
N MET A 247 17.90 -21.37 1.92
CA MET A 247 17.58 -21.70 0.50
C MET A 247 17.46 -20.52 -0.50
N VAL A 248 18.00 -19.32 -0.23
CA VAL A 248 17.77 -18.16 -1.11
C VAL A 248 18.76 -18.04 -2.28
N LYS A 249 19.90 -18.76 -2.28
CA LYS A 249 20.85 -18.72 -3.41
C LYS A 249 20.39 -19.47 -4.68
N PHE A 250 19.37 -20.32 -4.60
CA PHE A 250 19.00 -21.18 -5.73
C PHE A 250 17.97 -20.56 -6.69
N ILE A 251 17.08 -19.69 -6.19
CA ILE A 251 15.93 -19.21 -6.99
C ILE A 251 16.29 -18.00 -7.87
N TYR A 252 17.25 -17.16 -7.47
CA TYR A 252 17.69 -16.01 -8.27
C TYR A 252 18.32 -16.39 -9.61
N LYS A 253 18.90 -17.60 -9.75
CA LYS A 253 19.58 -18.03 -10.98
C LYS A 253 18.61 -18.53 -12.06
N ASN A 254 17.43 -19.03 -11.68
CA ASN A 254 16.49 -19.64 -12.62
C ASN A 254 15.47 -18.64 -13.20
N LEU A 255 15.18 -17.54 -12.50
CA LEU A 255 14.23 -16.51 -12.98
C LEU A 255 14.73 -15.70 -14.18
N HIS A 256 16.05 -15.64 -14.43
CA HIS A 256 16.60 -15.00 -15.63
C HIS A 256 16.55 -15.89 -16.88
N GLN A 257 16.24 -17.19 -16.76
CA GLN A 257 16.18 -18.09 -17.91
C GLN A 257 14.77 -18.21 -18.52
N GLU A 258 13.71 -17.96 -17.75
CA GLU A 258 12.33 -18.12 -18.25
C GLU A 258 11.80 -16.91 -19.05
N VAL A 259 12.52 -15.78 -19.10
CA VAL A 259 12.12 -14.59 -19.88
C VAL A 259 12.44 -14.72 -21.38
N ASN A 260 13.18 -15.74 -21.82
CA ASN A 260 13.60 -15.91 -23.22
C ASN A 260 12.81 -16.97 -24.03
N ILE A 261 11.64 -17.43 -23.58
CA ILE A 261 10.89 -18.51 -24.27
C ILE A 261 9.52 -18.06 -24.84
N LEU A 262 9.23 -16.75 -24.90
CA LEU A 262 7.99 -16.26 -25.53
C LEU A 262 8.19 -15.45 -26.82
N ASP A 263 9.41 -15.39 -27.35
CA ASP A 263 9.72 -14.81 -28.67
C ASP A 263 10.45 -15.85 -29.53
N GLN A 264 9.79 -16.96 -29.85
CA GLN A 264 10.03 -17.82 -31.03
C GLN A 264 9.07 -19.00 -31.02
N ASP A 265 7.96 -18.85 -31.75
CA ASP A 265 7.42 -19.77 -32.78
C ASP A 265 5.96 -19.41 -33.12
#